data_AF-A0AAX2SF92-F1
#
_entry.id   AF-A0AAX2SF92-F1
#
_cell.length_a   1.000
_cell.length_b   1.000
_cell.length_c   1.000
_cell.angle_alpha   90.00
_cell.angle_beta   90.00
_cell.angle_gamma   90.00
#
_symmetry.space_group_name_H-M   'P 1'
#
loop_
_entity.id
_entity.type
_entity.pdbx_description
1 polymer ?
#
loop_
_entity_poly.entity_id
_entity_poly.type
_entity_poly.pdbx_seq_one_letter_code
_entity_poly.pdbx_strand_id
1 'polypeptide(L)'
;MAIRPQQVHPVPQPLVAALESLRRELAIPDDFPPEVHDAARAAAGAPRLPETDRTDLDLVTIDPEGSRDLDQAVFIEAAGDGFTVWYAIADVAAFVSPGDPVDEEAHRRGQTLYAPHQRTPLHPPELSEDAASLLPDGVRPAVLWRLGLDARGGLVSTGVQRALVRSRAQLSYREVQEQLDAGTAPEALQLLRTVGQLREAVERERGGVSLRIPEQEVVVEQDEWRVVHRSALPVEGWNAQISLLTGIAAARLMLDAGVGLLRVLPPATDSAIRRLRAVASALQIPWPEETSYPEFVRGLDPERGTHAAMLHACTLLFRGAGYEAFEGQPPENSEHSALATPYAHVTAPLRRLVDRYGSEVCLAVAAGRPVPDWVLGALPQLPTEMETSGRRASAYERGIVNMVETLVLSAHVGQEFTATVVDLKEDGSRGTIVIREPAVEASLKAPGLRLGSEIRVRLLSADVAAGRSEFEPVTGSASR
;
A
#
# COMPACT_ATOMS: atom_id res chain seq x y z
N MET A 1 -1.79 0.92 8.02
CA MET A 1 -0.69 0.54 8.92
C MET A 1 0.25 -0.38 8.16
N ALA A 2 1.52 0.00 7.98
CA ALA A 2 2.51 -0.97 7.50
C ALA A 2 2.91 -1.83 8.70
N ILE A 3 2.32 -3.01 8.86
CA ILE A 3 2.86 -4.02 9.78
C ILE A 3 4.11 -4.54 9.12
N ARG A 4 5.23 -3.85 9.36
CA ARG A 4 6.52 -4.33 8.90
C ARG A 4 6.86 -5.52 9.78
N PRO A 5 7.08 -6.71 9.22
CA PRO A 5 7.63 -7.83 9.96
C PRO A 5 9.10 -7.50 10.27
N GLN A 6 9.33 -6.53 11.17
CA GLN A 6 10.66 -6.23 11.65
C GLN A 6 10.85 -6.86 13.02
N GLN A 7 11.80 -7.78 13.02
CA GLN A 7 12.49 -8.38 14.14
C GLN A 7 11.69 -9.39 14.98
N VAL A 8 12.35 -10.54 15.13
CA VAL A 8 11.95 -11.78 15.78
C VAL A 8 11.86 -11.57 17.29
N HIS A 9 10.99 -10.67 17.73
CA HIS A 9 10.69 -10.52 19.14
C HIS A 9 9.52 -11.44 19.49
N PRO A 10 9.59 -12.19 20.61
CA PRO A 10 8.50 -13.04 21.02
C PRO A 10 7.24 -12.18 21.22
N VAL A 11 6.23 -12.45 20.39
CA VAL A 11 4.94 -11.78 20.52
C VAL A 11 4.32 -12.21 21.85
N PRO A 12 3.82 -11.28 22.69
CA PRO A 12 3.28 -11.61 24.00
C PRO A 12 2.17 -12.64 23.85
N GLN A 13 2.20 -13.68 24.68
CA GLN A 13 1.28 -14.81 24.58
C GLN A 13 -0.22 -14.39 24.55
N PRO A 14 -0.67 -13.37 25.31
CA PRO A 14 -2.05 -12.87 25.19
C PRO A 14 -2.40 -12.33 23.80
N LEU A 15 -1.44 -11.66 23.14
CA LEU A 15 -1.62 -11.12 21.79
C LEU A 15 -1.63 -12.25 20.75
N VAL A 16 -0.76 -13.25 20.88
CA VAL A 16 -0.78 -14.43 19.99
C VAL A 16 -2.15 -15.12 20.02
N ALA A 17 -2.68 -15.40 21.21
CA ALA A 17 -3.98 -16.05 21.35
C ALA A 17 -5.13 -15.22 20.75
N ALA A 18 -5.11 -13.90 20.94
CA ALA A 18 -6.08 -12.97 20.36
C ALA A 18 -6.01 -12.97 18.83
N LEU A 19 -4.80 -12.90 18.27
CA LEU A 19 -4.56 -12.90 16.83
C LEU A 19 -4.96 -14.22 16.18
N GLU A 20 -4.70 -15.36 16.81
CA GLU A 20 -5.19 -16.69 16.36
C GLU A 20 -6.72 -16.78 16.39
N SER A 21 -7.36 -16.20 17.40
CA SER A 21 -8.82 -16.12 17.44
C SER A 21 -9.38 -15.28 16.29
N LEU A 22 -8.77 -14.12 16.02
CA LEU A 22 -9.13 -13.24 14.90
C LEU A 22 -8.95 -13.94 13.55
N ARG A 23 -7.85 -14.69 13.37
CA ARG A 23 -7.59 -15.47 12.16
C ARG A 23 -8.73 -16.45 11.87
N ARG A 24 -9.18 -17.20 12.90
CA ARG A 24 -10.30 -18.13 12.78
C ARG A 24 -11.63 -17.43 12.49
N GLU A 25 -11.92 -16.33 13.18
CA GLU A 25 -13.16 -15.56 12.98
C GLU A 25 -13.28 -15.03 11.54
N LEU A 26 -12.17 -14.54 10.98
CA LEU A 26 -12.13 -13.96 9.65
C LEU A 26 -11.84 -14.98 8.54
N ALA A 27 -11.75 -16.28 8.87
CA ALA A 27 -11.36 -17.34 7.95
C ALA A 27 -10.12 -16.97 7.13
N ILE A 28 -9.09 -16.49 7.83
CA ILE A 28 -7.78 -16.22 7.23
C ILE A 28 -7.18 -17.56 6.80
N PRO A 29 -6.75 -17.72 5.54
CA PRO A 29 -6.12 -18.96 5.08
C PRO A 29 -4.92 -19.33 5.96
N ASP A 30 -4.82 -20.62 6.27
CA ASP A 30 -3.66 -21.18 6.96
C ASP A 30 -2.56 -21.50 5.95
N ASP A 31 -1.72 -22.49 6.27
CA ASP A 31 -0.66 -22.95 5.39
C ASP A 31 -1.21 -23.51 4.07
N PHE A 32 -0.35 -23.59 3.06
CA PHE A 32 -0.73 -24.12 1.77
C PHE A 32 -0.93 -25.64 1.86
N PRO A 33 -1.92 -26.19 1.13
CA PRO A 33 -2.02 -27.64 0.97
C PRO A 33 -0.73 -28.24 0.38
N PRO A 34 -0.34 -29.48 0.76
CA PRO A 34 0.88 -30.11 0.28
C PRO A 34 1.02 -30.12 -1.25
N GLU A 35 -0.08 -30.33 -1.97
CA GLU A 35 -0.11 -30.32 -3.43
C GLU A 35 0.25 -28.96 -4.04
N VAL A 36 -0.04 -27.86 -3.34
CA VAL A 36 0.31 -26.50 -3.77
C VAL A 36 1.80 -26.24 -3.55
N HIS A 37 2.36 -26.72 -2.44
CA HIS A 37 3.80 -26.71 -2.19
C HIS A 37 4.58 -27.54 -3.21
N ASP A 38 4.10 -28.73 -3.54
CA ASP A 38 4.72 -29.59 -4.56
C ASP A 38 4.70 -28.94 -5.94
N ALA A 39 3.57 -28.34 -6.33
CA ALA A 39 3.46 -27.57 -7.57
C ALA A 39 4.41 -26.38 -7.60
N ALA A 40 4.51 -25.62 -6.50
CA ALA A 40 5.42 -24.48 -6.37
C ALA A 40 6.90 -24.89 -6.51
N ARG A 41 7.32 -25.97 -5.84
CA ARG A 41 8.69 -26.50 -5.98
C ARG A 41 9.00 -26.97 -7.39
N ALA A 42 8.05 -27.65 -8.04
CA ALA A 42 8.20 -28.08 -9.42
C ALA A 42 8.34 -26.87 -10.37
N ALA A 43 7.50 -25.84 -10.19
CA ALA A 43 7.56 -24.61 -10.96
C ALA A 43 8.88 -23.83 -10.75
N ALA A 44 9.36 -23.75 -9.50
CA ALA A 44 10.64 -23.14 -9.16
C ALA A 44 11.84 -23.82 -9.86
N GLY A 45 11.78 -25.15 -10.03
CA GLY A 45 12.83 -25.92 -10.69
C GLY A 45 12.81 -25.85 -12.23
N ALA A 46 11.71 -25.41 -12.83
CA ALA A 46 11.54 -25.37 -14.29
C ALA A 46 10.69 -24.16 -14.76
N PRO A 47 11.14 -22.91 -14.50
CA PRO A 47 10.42 -21.73 -14.96
C PRO A 47 10.46 -21.59 -16.48
N ARG A 48 9.43 -20.94 -17.03
CA ARG A 48 9.40 -20.49 -18.43
C ARG A 48 10.27 -19.24 -18.56
N LEU A 49 11.48 -19.41 -19.11
CA LEU A 49 12.43 -18.31 -19.26
C LEU A 49 12.22 -17.56 -20.59
N PRO A 50 12.26 -16.21 -20.58
CA PRO A 50 12.28 -15.43 -21.81
C PRO A 50 13.64 -15.49 -22.52
N GLU A 51 13.64 -15.25 -23.83
CA GLU A 51 14.87 -15.20 -24.64
C GLU A 51 15.69 -13.92 -24.41
N THR A 52 15.01 -12.80 -24.15
CA THR A 52 15.65 -11.49 -23.97
C THR A 52 16.45 -11.46 -22.67
N ASP A 53 17.75 -11.22 -22.75
CA ASP A 53 18.62 -11.00 -21.59
C ASP A 53 18.87 -9.51 -21.38
N ARG A 54 18.50 -9.00 -20.20
CA ARG A 54 18.76 -7.64 -19.72
C ARG A 54 19.50 -7.61 -18.39
N THR A 55 20.36 -8.61 -18.14
CA THR A 55 21.25 -8.66 -16.99
C THR A 55 22.38 -7.61 -17.06
N ASP A 56 22.47 -6.86 -18.16
CA ASP A 56 23.31 -5.66 -18.32
C ASP A 56 22.83 -4.49 -17.44
N LEU A 57 21.53 -4.41 -17.13
CA LEU A 57 20.96 -3.34 -16.32
C LEU A 57 21.36 -3.48 -14.84
N ASP A 58 21.81 -2.38 -14.23
CA ASP A 58 22.16 -2.31 -12.81
C ASP A 58 20.92 -2.05 -11.94
N LEU A 59 19.94 -2.95 -12.06
CA LEU A 59 18.69 -2.94 -11.30
C LEU A 59 18.98 -3.16 -9.80
N VAL A 60 18.27 -2.43 -8.95
CA VAL A 60 18.27 -2.64 -7.49
C VAL A 60 16.85 -2.72 -6.97
N THR A 61 16.61 -3.48 -5.91
CA THR A 61 15.33 -3.45 -5.18
C THR A 61 15.44 -2.46 -4.02
N ILE A 62 14.32 -1.81 -3.67
CA ILE A 62 14.26 -0.84 -2.57
C ILE A 62 12.97 -1.11 -1.79
N ASP A 63 13.12 -1.68 -0.60
CA ASP A 63 12.01 -2.23 0.18
C ASP A 63 12.18 -1.92 1.68
N PRO A 64 11.19 -2.22 2.54
CA PRO A 64 11.45 -2.28 3.98
C PRO A 64 12.57 -3.27 4.29
N GLU A 65 13.38 -2.97 5.31
CA GLU A 65 14.44 -3.87 5.74
C GLU A 65 13.84 -5.20 6.22
N GLY A 66 14.43 -6.32 5.77
CA GLY A 66 13.96 -7.68 6.06
C GLY A 66 12.99 -8.27 5.04
N SER A 67 12.53 -7.50 4.05
CA SER A 67 11.64 -8.00 2.98
C SER A 67 12.28 -9.16 2.21
N ARG A 68 11.44 -10.09 1.76
CA ARG A 68 11.86 -11.26 0.96
C ARG A 68 11.01 -11.42 -0.30
N ASP A 69 9.80 -10.89 -0.29
CA ASP A 69 8.83 -10.84 -1.38
C ASP A 69 9.07 -9.62 -2.29
N LEU A 70 10.28 -9.51 -2.82
CA LEU A 70 10.72 -8.39 -3.65
C LEU A 70 10.07 -8.44 -5.05
N ASP A 71 8.99 -7.70 -5.23
CA ASP A 71 8.23 -7.59 -6.49
C ASP A 71 8.96 -6.78 -7.58
N GLN A 72 9.76 -5.78 -7.16
CA GLN A 72 10.13 -4.62 -7.98
C GLN A 72 11.64 -4.36 -7.93
N ALA A 73 12.24 -4.11 -9.09
CA ALA A 73 13.60 -3.59 -9.19
C ALA A 73 13.67 -2.41 -10.17
N VAL A 74 14.42 -1.37 -9.83
CA VAL A 74 14.49 -0.11 -10.57
C VAL A 74 15.92 0.21 -11.00
N PHE A 75 16.05 0.77 -12.19
CA PHE A 75 17.26 1.41 -12.70
C PHE A 75 16.84 2.63 -13.53
N ILE A 76 17.52 3.77 -13.34
CA ILE A 76 17.18 5.01 -14.03
C ILE A 76 18.46 5.58 -14.64
N GLU A 77 18.36 6.01 -15.89
CA GLU A 77 19.43 6.64 -16.64
C GLU A 77 18.94 7.93 -17.31
N ALA A 78 19.86 8.88 -17.51
CA ALA A 78 19.58 10.07 -18.30
C ALA A 78 19.42 9.70 -19.79
N ALA A 79 18.51 10.39 -20.48
CA ALA A 79 18.25 10.18 -21.90
C ALA A 79 18.04 11.53 -22.60
N GLY A 80 19.12 12.15 -23.06
CA GLY A 80 19.09 13.50 -23.60
C GLY A 80 18.78 14.52 -22.51
N ASP A 81 17.70 15.28 -22.67
CA ASP A 81 17.16 16.18 -21.65
C ASP A 81 16.17 15.50 -20.69
N GLY A 82 15.76 14.26 -20.98
CA GLY A 82 14.83 13.47 -20.19
C GLY A 82 15.48 12.27 -19.51
N PHE A 83 14.68 11.23 -19.25
CA PHE A 83 15.09 10.05 -18.49
C PHE A 83 14.53 8.76 -19.09
N THR A 84 15.22 7.65 -18.90
CA THR A 84 14.66 6.31 -19.08
C THR A 84 14.58 5.61 -17.73
N VAL A 85 13.38 5.19 -17.34
CA VAL A 85 13.15 4.35 -16.18
C VAL A 85 12.98 2.91 -16.66
N TRP A 86 13.89 2.05 -16.21
CA TRP A 86 13.77 0.61 -16.33
C TRP A 86 13.20 0.05 -15.03
N TYR A 87 12.05 -0.62 -15.13
CA TYR A 87 11.35 -1.14 -13.97
C TYR A 87 10.99 -2.60 -14.19
N ALA A 88 11.67 -3.49 -13.49
CA ALA A 88 11.47 -4.92 -13.56
C ALA A 88 10.44 -5.34 -12.50
N ILE A 89 9.41 -6.05 -12.93
CA ILE A 89 8.38 -6.65 -12.08
C ILE A 89 8.53 -8.17 -12.12
N ALA A 90 8.46 -8.85 -10.98
CA ALA A 90 8.50 -10.31 -10.91
C ALA A 90 7.48 -10.97 -11.86
N ASP A 91 7.92 -11.87 -12.75
CA ASP A 91 7.04 -12.54 -13.72
C ASP A 91 6.43 -13.81 -13.13
N VAL A 92 5.34 -13.67 -12.37
CA VAL A 92 4.63 -14.82 -11.77
C VAL A 92 4.17 -15.83 -12.82
N ALA A 93 3.80 -15.37 -14.02
CA ALA A 93 3.36 -16.24 -15.10
C ALA A 93 4.52 -17.03 -15.75
N ALA A 94 5.78 -16.76 -15.40
CA ALA A 94 6.90 -17.66 -15.70
C ALA A 94 6.83 -18.97 -14.90
N PHE A 95 6.18 -18.95 -13.73
CA PHE A 95 6.09 -20.07 -12.79
C PHE A 95 4.70 -20.69 -12.74
N VAL A 96 3.67 -19.85 -12.64
CA VAL A 96 2.28 -20.28 -12.39
C VAL A 96 1.52 -20.37 -13.70
N SER A 97 0.86 -21.50 -13.92
CA SER A 97 0.06 -21.81 -15.10
C SER A 97 -1.43 -21.73 -14.76
N PRO A 98 -2.30 -21.25 -15.66
CA PRO A 98 -3.74 -21.18 -15.39
C PRO A 98 -4.31 -22.56 -15.03
N GLY A 99 -5.07 -22.64 -13.93
CA GLY A 99 -5.68 -23.86 -13.43
C GLY A 99 -4.72 -24.86 -12.78
N ASP A 100 -3.46 -24.50 -12.53
CA ASP A 100 -2.59 -25.30 -11.67
C ASP A 100 -2.92 -25.08 -10.18
N PRO A 101 -2.42 -25.94 -9.26
CA PRO A 101 -2.74 -25.80 -7.83
C PRO A 101 -2.35 -24.45 -7.21
N VAL A 102 -1.29 -23.81 -7.69
CA VAL A 102 -0.83 -22.50 -7.20
C VAL A 102 -1.78 -21.41 -7.68
N ASP A 103 -2.22 -21.47 -8.94
CA ASP A 103 -3.19 -20.56 -9.55
C ASP A 103 -4.54 -20.59 -8.82
N GLU A 104 -5.09 -21.79 -8.61
CA GLU A 104 -6.37 -21.97 -7.91
C GLU A 104 -6.34 -21.48 -6.46
N GLU A 105 -5.23 -21.70 -5.75
CA GLU A 105 -5.04 -21.17 -4.40
C GLU A 105 -4.87 -19.64 -4.40
N ALA A 106 -4.15 -19.08 -5.38
CA ALA A 106 -3.98 -17.64 -5.51
C ALA A 106 -5.34 -16.93 -5.71
N HIS A 107 -6.24 -17.50 -6.52
CA HIS A 107 -7.63 -17.01 -6.65
C HIS A 107 -8.39 -17.04 -5.32
N ARG A 108 -8.26 -18.11 -4.53
CA ARG A 108 -8.91 -18.23 -3.20
C ARG A 108 -8.36 -17.23 -2.17
N ARG A 109 -7.07 -16.89 -2.26
CA ARG A 109 -6.40 -15.93 -1.36
C ARG A 109 -6.63 -14.47 -1.77
N GLY A 110 -6.48 -14.16 -3.06
CA GLY A 110 -6.64 -12.85 -3.68
C GLY A 110 -5.47 -11.87 -3.42
N GLN A 111 -4.96 -11.82 -2.20
CA GLN A 111 -3.80 -11.01 -1.83
C GLN A 111 -3.10 -11.53 -0.57
N THR A 112 -1.85 -11.10 -0.36
CA THR A 112 -1.11 -11.35 0.88
C THR A 112 -1.73 -10.57 2.04
N LEU A 113 -1.83 -11.23 3.20
CA LEU A 113 -2.29 -10.63 4.45
C LEU A 113 -1.13 -10.57 5.44
N TYR A 114 -0.94 -9.41 6.06
CA TYR A 114 0.18 -9.16 6.98
C TYR A 114 -0.32 -9.10 8.42
N ALA A 115 0.38 -9.78 9.32
CA ALA A 115 0.24 -9.66 10.77
C ALA A 115 1.62 -9.61 11.43
N PRO A 116 1.74 -9.10 12.69
CA PRO A 116 3.05 -8.84 13.30
C PRO A 116 3.86 -10.13 13.53
N HIS A 117 3.18 -11.25 13.76
CA HIS A 117 3.78 -12.55 14.06
C HIS A 117 3.81 -13.51 12.86
N GLN A 118 3.04 -13.23 11.81
CA GLN A 118 2.85 -14.15 10.71
C GLN A 118 2.41 -13.43 9.43
N ARG A 119 2.99 -13.84 8.30
CA ARG A 119 2.50 -13.48 6.96
C ARG A 119 1.62 -14.60 6.42
N THR A 120 0.54 -14.24 5.74
CA THR A 120 -0.29 -15.17 4.97
C THR A 120 -0.12 -14.81 3.49
N PRO A 121 0.90 -15.35 2.80
CA PRO A 121 1.25 -14.90 1.46
C PRO A 121 0.23 -15.38 0.42
N LEU A 122 0.14 -14.64 -0.69
CA LEU A 122 -0.66 -15.01 -1.85
C LEU A 122 -0.13 -16.26 -2.54
N HIS A 123 1.20 -16.38 -2.67
CA HIS A 123 1.89 -17.51 -3.28
C HIS A 123 2.79 -18.22 -2.26
N PRO A 124 3.04 -19.54 -2.40
CA PRO A 124 3.95 -20.27 -1.52
C PRO A 124 5.35 -19.64 -1.44
N PRO A 125 6.03 -19.71 -0.28
CA PRO A 125 7.36 -19.11 -0.10
C PRO A 125 8.41 -19.58 -1.10
N GLU A 126 8.29 -20.81 -1.61
CA GLU A 126 9.18 -21.34 -2.66
C GLU A 126 9.16 -20.49 -3.94
N LEU A 127 8.08 -19.74 -4.17
CA LEU A 127 7.96 -18.77 -5.26
C LEU A 127 8.11 -17.34 -4.73
N SER A 128 7.26 -16.93 -3.78
CA SER A 128 7.14 -15.52 -3.38
C SER A 128 8.36 -14.97 -2.64
N GLU A 129 9.07 -15.80 -1.88
CA GLU A 129 10.23 -15.39 -1.08
C GLU A 129 11.56 -15.96 -1.61
N ASP A 130 11.51 -16.61 -2.78
CA ASP A 130 12.66 -17.27 -3.41
C ASP A 130 12.64 -17.16 -4.94
N ALA A 131 12.06 -18.14 -5.64
CA ALA A 131 12.28 -18.32 -7.08
C ALA A 131 11.75 -17.17 -7.96
N ALA A 132 10.61 -16.56 -7.58
CA ALA A 132 10.01 -15.46 -8.30
C ALA A 132 10.42 -14.08 -7.75
N SER A 133 10.97 -14.02 -6.54
CA SER A 133 11.44 -12.77 -5.96
C SER A 133 12.70 -12.25 -6.66
N LEU A 134 12.79 -10.93 -6.86
CA LEU A 134 13.94 -10.26 -7.47
C LEU A 134 15.12 -10.10 -6.50
N LEU A 135 15.44 -11.17 -5.77
CA LEU A 135 16.60 -11.24 -4.87
C LEU A 135 17.91 -11.04 -5.63
N PRO A 136 18.96 -10.47 -4.98
CA PRO A 136 20.26 -10.22 -5.60
C PRO A 136 21.14 -11.49 -5.71
N ASP A 137 20.55 -12.68 -5.59
CA ASP A 137 21.25 -13.97 -5.55
C ASP A 137 21.37 -14.65 -6.92
N GLY A 138 20.74 -14.09 -7.97
CA GLY A 138 20.72 -14.74 -9.27
C GLY A 138 19.93 -14.00 -10.35
N VAL A 139 19.87 -14.62 -11.52
CA VAL A 139 19.08 -14.15 -12.66
C VAL A 139 17.63 -14.56 -12.45
N ARG A 140 16.67 -13.66 -12.74
CA ARG A 140 15.23 -13.89 -12.59
C ARG A 140 14.47 -13.50 -13.86
N PRO A 141 13.39 -14.19 -14.24
CA PRO A 141 12.47 -13.71 -15.27
C PRO A 141 11.64 -12.54 -14.71
N ALA A 142 11.48 -11.49 -15.52
CA ALA A 142 10.72 -10.31 -15.15
C ALA A 142 9.93 -9.73 -16.31
N VAL A 143 8.82 -9.08 -15.98
CA VAL A 143 8.11 -8.15 -16.85
C VAL A 143 8.86 -6.82 -16.76
N LEU A 144 9.67 -6.51 -17.77
CA LEU A 144 10.52 -5.34 -17.83
C LEU A 144 9.81 -4.20 -18.55
N TRP A 145 9.52 -3.14 -17.80
CA TRP A 145 9.00 -1.88 -18.30
C TRP A 145 10.14 -0.94 -18.67
N ARG A 146 10.03 -0.30 -19.83
CA ARG A 146 10.87 0.80 -20.28
C ARG A 146 10.01 2.05 -20.44
N LEU A 147 10.18 3.00 -19.53
CA LEU A 147 9.37 4.21 -19.47
C LEU A 147 10.25 5.41 -19.79
N GLY A 148 9.99 6.04 -20.94
CA GLY A 148 10.68 7.25 -21.36
C GLY A 148 9.98 8.48 -20.80
N LEU A 149 10.74 9.37 -20.17
CA LEU A 149 10.26 10.61 -19.58
C LEU A 149 10.91 11.83 -20.26
N ASP A 150 10.15 12.91 -20.41
CA ASP A 150 10.69 14.22 -20.79
C ASP A 150 11.43 14.90 -19.63
N ALA A 151 12.03 16.06 -19.87
CA ALA A 151 12.76 16.86 -18.88
C ALA A 151 11.91 17.30 -17.67
N ARG A 152 10.57 17.29 -17.79
CA ARG A 152 9.62 17.61 -16.71
C ARG A 152 9.10 16.36 -16.02
N GLY A 153 9.63 15.19 -16.36
CA GLY A 153 9.20 13.90 -15.84
C GLY A 153 7.91 13.39 -16.48
N GLY A 154 7.36 14.02 -17.53
CA GLY A 154 6.17 13.58 -18.25
C GLY A 154 6.42 12.30 -19.05
N LEU A 155 5.50 11.32 -18.98
CA LEU A 155 5.62 10.05 -19.72
C LEU A 155 5.45 10.28 -21.23
N VAL A 156 6.48 9.98 -22.02
CA VAL A 156 6.49 10.14 -23.49
C VAL A 156 6.51 8.83 -24.27
N SER A 157 6.99 7.74 -23.66
CA SER A 157 6.98 6.43 -24.31
C SER A 157 6.89 5.29 -23.30
N THR A 158 6.16 4.24 -23.65
CA THR A 158 6.01 3.03 -22.83
C THR A 158 6.40 1.83 -23.68
N GLY A 159 7.30 1.00 -23.16
CA GLY A 159 7.54 -0.35 -23.65
C GLY A 159 7.43 -1.36 -22.50
N VAL A 160 6.96 -2.56 -22.80
CA VAL A 160 6.92 -3.68 -21.84
C VAL A 160 7.21 -4.97 -22.57
N GLN A 161 8.07 -5.80 -21.98
CA GLN A 161 8.46 -7.10 -22.51
C GLN A 161 8.91 -8.03 -21.39
N ARG A 162 8.97 -9.33 -21.66
CA ARG A 162 9.63 -10.27 -20.76
C ARG A 162 11.13 -10.24 -20.98
N ALA A 163 11.91 -10.25 -19.90
CA ALA A 163 13.36 -10.33 -19.95
C ALA A 163 13.93 -11.07 -18.73
N LEU A 164 15.12 -11.67 -18.90
CA LEU A 164 15.97 -12.09 -17.79
C LEU A 164 16.66 -10.86 -17.21
N VAL A 165 16.61 -10.69 -15.89
CA VAL A 165 17.23 -9.57 -15.17
C VAL A 165 18.04 -10.08 -13.99
N ARG A 166 18.92 -9.22 -13.46
CA ARG A 166 19.64 -9.50 -12.21
C ARG A 166 19.60 -8.28 -11.31
N SER A 167 19.01 -8.41 -10.12
CA SER A 167 19.16 -7.39 -9.09
C SER A 167 20.60 -7.39 -8.57
N ARG A 168 21.20 -6.20 -8.48
CA ARG A 168 22.57 -6.00 -8.00
C ARG A 168 22.64 -5.92 -6.47
N ALA A 169 21.59 -5.41 -5.86
CA ALA A 169 21.51 -5.20 -4.43
C ALA A 169 20.05 -5.19 -3.97
N GLN A 170 19.84 -5.72 -2.77
CA GLN A 170 18.64 -5.48 -1.99
C GLN A 170 18.92 -4.33 -1.03
N LEU A 171 18.29 -3.18 -1.26
CA LEU A 171 18.49 -1.99 -0.44
C LEU A 171 17.25 -1.71 0.40
N SER A 172 17.47 -1.20 1.61
CA SER A 172 16.39 -0.63 2.42
C SER A 172 16.15 0.83 2.08
N TYR A 173 14.91 1.31 2.28
CA TYR A 173 14.61 2.74 2.17
C TYR A 173 15.52 3.62 3.04
N ARG A 174 15.89 3.14 4.24
CA ARG A 174 16.79 3.87 5.15
C ARG A 174 18.17 4.04 4.54
N GLU A 175 18.78 2.96 4.06
CA GLU A 175 20.10 3.00 3.44
C GLU A 175 20.14 3.92 2.21
N VAL A 176 19.11 3.87 1.36
CA VAL A 176 19.04 4.75 0.18
C VAL A 176 18.89 6.22 0.59
N GLN A 177 18.04 6.51 1.57
CA GLN A 177 17.88 7.88 2.08
C GLN A 177 19.19 8.43 2.63
N GLU A 178 19.89 7.65 3.46
CA GLU A 178 21.18 8.03 4.04
C GLU A 178 22.25 8.31 2.97
N GLN A 179 22.32 7.46 1.93
CA GLN A 179 23.25 7.67 0.81
C GLN A 179 22.91 8.93 0.00
N LEU A 180 21.63 9.24 -0.19
CA LEU A 180 21.18 10.42 -0.91
C LEU A 180 21.45 11.70 -0.13
N ASP A 181 21.26 11.66 1.19
CA ASP A 181 21.53 12.80 2.08
C ASP A 181 23.03 13.06 2.24
N ALA A 182 23.85 12.00 2.25
CA ALA A 182 25.31 12.10 2.28
C ALA A 182 25.94 12.46 0.93
N GLY A 183 25.17 12.44 -0.17
CA GLY A 183 25.69 12.66 -1.52
C GLY A 183 26.60 11.54 -2.03
N THR A 184 26.51 10.34 -1.45
CA THR A 184 27.31 9.16 -1.81
C THR A 184 26.54 8.14 -2.64
N ALA A 185 25.25 8.37 -2.87
CA ALA A 185 24.40 7.50 -3.68
C ALA A 185 24.93 7.37 -5.13
N PRO A 186 24.91 6.17 -5.73
CA PRO A 186 25.17 5.99 -7.16
C PRO A 186 24.24 6.86 -8.03
N GLU A 187 24.67 7.18 -9.24
CA GLU A 187 23.94 8.06 -10.17
C GLU A 187 22.48 7.64 -10.35
N ALA A 188 22.19 6.35 -10.54
CA ALA A 188 20.83 5.85 -10.70
C ALA A 188 19.90 6.17 -9.51
N LEU A 189 20.43 6.14 -8.27
CA LEU A 189 19.66 6.51 -7.08
C LEU A 189 19.50 8.02 -6.95
N GLN A 190 20.49 8.81 -7.37
CA GLN A 190 20.32 10.26 -7.48
C GLN A 190 19.22 10.61 -8.47
N LEU A 191 19.18 9.89 -9.61
CA LEU A 191 18.12 10.03 -10.61
C LEU A 191 16.76 9.56 -10.08
N LEU A 192 16.69 8.56 -9.18
CA LEU A 192 15.44 8.21 -8.49
C LEU A 192 14.87 9.39 -7.71
N ARG A 193 15.71 10.13 -6.97
CA ARG A 193 15.30 11.36 -6.31
C ARG A 193 14.82 12.41 -7.32
N THR A 194 15.60 12.68 -8.36
CA THR A 194 15.24 13.68 -9.38
C THR A 194 13.93 13.34 -10.08
N VAL A 195 13.80 12.13 -10.60
CA VAL A 195 12.59 11.66 -11.27
C VAL A 195 11.42 11.64 -10.30
N GLY A 196 11.59 11.13 -9.09
CA GLY A 196 10.55 11.12 -8.05
C GLY A 196 9.96 12.51 -7.80
N GLN A 197 10.81 13.52 -7.62
CA GLN A 197 10.39 14.92 -7.42
C GLN A 197 9.67 15.51 -8.64
N LEU A 198 10.15 15.22 -9.86
CA LEU A 198 9.46 15.64 -11.09
C LEU A 198 8.08 14.96 -11.21
N ARG A 199 7.98 13.69 -10.83
CA ARG A 199 6.72 12.95 -10.85
C ARG A 199 5.72 13.45 -9.80
N GLU A 200 6.17 13.83 -8.61
CA GLU A 200 5.35 14.53 -7.60
C GLU A 200 4.82 15.87 -8.14
N ALA A 201 5.65 16.62 -8.87
CA ALA A 201 5.20 17.86 -9.53
C ALA A 201 4.14 17.58 -10.61
N VAL A 202 4.33 16.55 -11.44
CA VAL A 202 3.33 16.14 -12.45
C VAL A 202 2.03 15.65 -11.80
N GLU A 203 2.10 14.91 -10.69
CA GLU A 203 0.90 14.55 -9.90
C GLU A 203 0.18 15.80 -9.41
N ARG A 204 0.93 16.79 -8.91
CA ARG A 204 0.37 18.05 -8.43
C ARG A 204 -0.35 18.82 -9.52
N GLU A 205 0.29 19.00 -10.69
CA GLU A 205 -0.30 19.66 -11.86
C GLU A 205 -1.56 18.97 -12.35
N ARG A 206 -1.60 17.63 -12.29
CA ARG A 206 -2.76 16.81 -12.64
C ARG A 206 -3.90 16.89 -11.61
N GLY A 207 -3.61 17.31 -10.37
CA GLY A 207 -4.57 17.36 -9.28
C GLY A 207 -4.67 16.07 -8.45
N GLY A 208 -3.73 15.13 -8.61
CA GLY A 208 -3.68 13.91 -7.80
C GLY A 208 -3.24 14.18 -6.35
N VAL A 209 -3.72 13.41 -5.38
CA VAL A 209 -3.52 13.61 -3.95
C VAL A 209 -2.97 12.35 -3.30
N SER A 210 -1.81 12.49 -2.69
CA SER A 210 -1.19 11.49 -1.83
C SER A 210 -1.34 11.92 -0.37
N LEU A 211 -2.07 11.13 0.43
CA LEU A 211 -2.24 11.40 1.86
C LEU A 211 -0.97 11.01 2.63
N ARG A 212 -0.36 11.98 3.30
CA ARG A 212 0.80 11.75 4.19
C ARG A 212 0.32 11.53 5.62
N ILE A 213 -0.38 10.42 5.84
CA ILE A 213 -0.80 10.02 7.19
C ILE A 213 0.40 9.32 7.86
N PRO A 214 0.81 9.74 9.08
CA PRO A 214 1.81 9.00 9.84
C PRO A 214 1.40 7.54 9.99
N GLU A 215 2.31 6.64 9.66
CA GLU A 215 2.05 5.22 9.83
C GLU A 215 2.25 4.85 11.31
N GLN A 216 1.35 4.06 11.87
CA GLN A 216 1.65 3.36 13.12
C GLN A 216 2.61 2.21 12.81
N GLU A 217 3.68 2.13 13.57
CA GLU A 217 4.64 1.05 13.54
C GLU A 217 4.74 0.42 14.92
N VAL A 218 4.82 -0.91 14.96
CA VAL A 218 5.01 -1.66 16.18
C VAL A 218 6.50 -1.91 16.35
N VAL A 219 7.08 -1.33 17.40
CA VAL A 219 8.50 -1.51 17.73
C VAL A 219 8.62 -2.31 19.02
N VAL A 220 9.65 -3.14 19.09
CA VAL A 220 9.96 -3.89 20.31
C VAL A 220 11.35 -3.50 20.77
N GLU A 221 11.44 -2.82 21.90
CA GLU A 221 12.69 -2.39 22.51
C GLU A 221 12.81 -3.05 23.88
N GLN A 222 13.88 -3.81 24.13
CA GLN A 222 14.11 -4.47 25.43
C GLN A 222 12.91 -5.32 25.92
N ASP A 223 12.27 -6.07 25.02
CA ASP A 223 11.05 -6.87 25.25
C ASP A 223 9.77 -6.07 25.55
N GLU A 224 9.81 -4.73 25.45
CA GLU A 224 8.64 -3.86 25.56
C GLU A 224 8.07 -3.53 24.18
N TRP A 225 6.79 -3.86 23.98
CA TRP A 225 6.06 -3.54 22.75
C TRP A 225 5.55 -2.09 22.84
N ARG A 226 5.90 -1.27 21.85
CA ARG A 226 5.43 0.10 21.71
C ARG A 226 4.82 0.31 20.32
N VAL A 227 3.83 1.19 20.25
CA VAL A 227 3.33 1.73 18.98
C VAL A 227 3.90 3.13 18.85
N VAL A 228 4.56 3.40 17.72
CA VAL A 228 5.14 4.70 17.38
C VAL A 228 4.56 5.20 16.06
N HIS A 229 4.48 6.52 15.89
CA HIS A 229 4.17 7.11 14.60
C HIS A 229 5.46 7.33 13.82
N ARG A 230 5.51 6.80 12.61
CA ARG A 230 6.61 7.00 11.66
C ARG A 230 6.15 7.85 10.48
N SER A 231 6.90 8.90 10.22
CA SER A 231 6.81 9.65 8.97
C SER A 231 7.61 8.93 7.89
N ALA A 232 7.00 8.69 6.73
CA ALA A 232 7.67 8.06 5.60
C ALA A 232 8.88 8.88 5.15
N LEU A 233 9.97 8.20 4.78
CA LEU A 233 11.15 8.83 4.21
C LEU A 233 10.82 9.39 2.82
N PRO A 234 11.42 10.52 2.38
CA PRO A 234 11.23 11.05 1.04
C PRO A 234 11.42 10.02 -0.08
N VAL A 235 12.43 9.15 0.04
CA VAL A 235 12.68 8.08 -0.93
C VAL A 235 11.52 7.09 -1.08
N GLU A 236 10.72 6.85 -0.03
CA GLU A 236 9.52 6.01 -0.12
C GLU A 236 8.50 6.63 -1.08
N GLY A 237 8.33 7.96 -1.03
CA GLY A 237 7.49 8.72 -1.96
C GLY A 237 8.03 8.70 -3.39
N TRP A 238 9.34 8.90 -3.56
CA TRP A 238 9.98 8.86 -4.88
C TRP A 238 9.88 7.49 -5.54
N ASN A 239 10.11 6.41 -4.79
CA ASN A 239 9.94 5.04 -5.28
C ASN A 239 8.46 4.73 -5.61
N ALA A 240 7.53 5.18 -4.76
CA ALA A 240 6.10 5.03 -5.03
C ALA A 240 5.67 5.71 -6.35
N GLN A 241 6.26 6.85 -6.70
CA GLN A 241 5.98 7.51 -7.99
C GLN A 241 6.41 6.68 -9.21
N ILE A 242 7.43 5.82 -9.10
CA ILE A 242 7.81 4.88 -10.17
C ILE A 242 6.75 3.79 -10.36
N SER A 243 6.23 3.25 -9.27
CA SER A 243 5.09 2.33 -9.31
C SER A 243 3.84 2.99 -9.89
N LEU A 244 3.52 4.22 -9.47
CA LEU A 244 2.38 4.98 -9.99
C LEU A 244 2.52 5.25 -11.49
N LEU A 245 3.70 5.69 -11.94
CA LEU A 245 4.01 5.90 -13.35
C LEU A 245 3.75 4.62 -14.18
N THR A 246 4.19 3.48 -13.68
CA THR A 246 4.01 2.18 -14.36
C THR A 246 2.53 1.79 -14.43
N GLY A 247 1.77 1.97 -13.35
CA GLY A 247 0.33 1.68 -13.35
C GLY A 247 -0.49 2.63 -14.25
N ILE A 248 -0.07 3.90 -14.39
CA ILE A 248 -0.65 4.85 -15.35
C ILE A 248 -0.35 4.39 -16.78
N ALA A 249 0.89 3.98 -17.05
CA ALA A 249 1.30 3.48 -18.36
C ALA A 249 0.52 2.21 -18.76
N ALA A 250 0.34 1.28 -17.81
CA ALA A 250 -0.44 0.06 -18.01
C ALA A 250 -1.91 0.35 -18.30
N ALA A 251 -2.55 1.23 -17.52
CA ALA A 251 -3.94 1.62 -17.76
C ALA A 251 -4.14 2.23 -19.15
N ARG A 252 -3.22 3.08 -19.61
CA ARG A 252 -3.26 3.64 -20.97
C ARG A 252 -3.20 2.54 -22.04
N LEU A 253 -2.26 1.59 -21.93
CA LEU A 253 -2.17 0.46 -22.86
C LEU A 253 -3.47 -0.35 -22.92
N MET A 254 -4.07 -0.63 -21.77
CA MET A 254 -5.33 -1.38 -21.68
C MET A 254 -6.51 -0.63 -22.29
N LEU A 255 -6.63 0.68 -21.98
CA LEU A 255 -7.68 1.53 -22.52
C LEU A 255 -7.57 1.68 -24.03
N ASP A 256 -6.37 1.91 -24.56
CA ASP A 256 -6.11 2.02 -26.00
C ASP A 256 -6.42 0.71 -26.74
N ALA A 257 -6.19 -0.44 -26.08
CA ALA A 257 -6.51 -1.76 -26.61
C ALA A 257 -7.98 -2.16 -26.45
N GLY A 258 -8.77 -1.43 -25.65
CA GLY A 258 -10.16 -1.78 -25.35
C GLY A 258 -10.30 -3.05 -24.49
N VAL A 259 -9.27 -3.44 -23.75
CA VAL A 259 -9.32 -4.64 -22.89
C VAL A 259 -8.38 -4.47 -21.69
N GLY A 260 -8.86 -4.82 -20.50
CA GLY A 260 -8.02 -4.83 -19.30
C GLY A 260 -8.77 -4.76 -17.98
N LEU A 261 -8.04 -4.33 -16.96
CA LEU A 261 -8.50 -4.26 -15.58
C LEU A 261 -7.96 -3.00 -14.91
N LEU A 262 -8.87 -2.08 -14.57
CA LEU A 262 -8.52 -0.80 -13.97
C LEU A 262 -8.73 -0.83 -12.45
N ARG A 263 -7.88 -0.09 -11.73
CA ARG A 263 -8.09 0.29 -10.34
C ARG A 263 -8.80 1.63 -10.33
N VAL A 264 -10.09 1.62 -10.03
CA VAL A 264 -10.93 2.82 -10.10
C VAL A 264 -11.22 3.37 -8.71
N LEU A 265 -11.48 4.67 -8.62
CA LEU A 265 -12.02 5.33 -7.45
C LEU A 265 -12.98 6.42 -7.95
N PRO A 266 -14.28 6.33 -7.62
CA PRO A 266 -15.26 7.35 -7.99
C PRO A 266 -14.87 8.76 -7.55
N PRO A 267 -15.31 9.81 -8.28
CA PRO A 267 -15.13 11.18 -7.83
C PRO A 267 -15.79 11.41 -6.47
N ALA A 268 -15.17 12.23 -5.64
CA ALA A 268 -15.76 12.65 -4.38
C ALA A 268 -17.07 13.39 -4.65
N THR A 269 -18.13 13.03 -3.92
CA THR A 269 -19.41 13.73 -4.03
C THR A 269 -19.33 15.13 -3.41
N ASP A 270 -20.14 16.07 -3.89
CA ASP A 270 -20.22 17.41 -3.27
C ASP A 270 -20.61 17.33 -1.79
N SER A 271 -21.41 16.33 -1.40
CA SER A 271 -21.77 16.11 0.01
C SER A 271 -20.56 15.69 0.85
N ALA A 272 -19.66 14.85 0.32
CA ALA A 272 -18.43 14.47 0.99
C ALA A 272 -17.47 15.66 1.13
N ILE A 273 -17.32 16.49 0.08
CA ILE A 273 -16.51 17.71 0.15
C ILE A 273 -17.11 18.73 1.13
N ARG A 274 -18.43 18.95 1.13
CA ARG A 274 -19.09 19.81 2.12
C ARG A 274 -18.86 19.32 3.55
N ARG A 275 -18.94 18.00 3.77
CA ARG A 275 -18.62 17.39 5.07
C ARG A 275 -17.18 17.69 5.48
N LEU A 276 -16.21 17.52 4.58
CA LEU A 276 -14.82 17.84 4.87
C LEU A 276 -14.57 19.33 5.13
N ARG A 277 -15.25 20.23 4.41
CA ARG A 277 -15.18 21.67 4.69
C ARG A 277 -15.75 22.00 6.08
N ALA A 278 -16.84 21.37 6.47
CA ALA A 278 -17.40 21.51 7.82
C ALA A 278 -16.43 21.00 8.89
N VAL A 279 -15.75 19.87 8.63
CA VAL A 279 -14.69 19.34 9.50
C VAL A 279 -13.53 20.33 9.59
N ALA A 280 -13.00 20.84 8.47
CA ALA A 280 -11.92 21.84 8.47
C ALA A 280 -12.30 23.10 9.27
N SER A 281 -13.54 23.59 9.11
CA SER A 281 -14.05 24.73 9.88
C SER A 281 -14.12 24.42 11.39
N ALA A 282 -14.57 23.22 11.77
CA ALA A 282 -14.61 22.80 13.17
C ALA A 282 -13.20 22.68 13.78
N LEU A 283 -12.24 22.24 12.97
CA LEU A 283 -10.82 22.14 13.30
C LEU A 283 -10.08 23.50 13.25
N GLN A 284 -10.78 24.58 12.88
CA GLN A 284 -10.21 25.92 12.67
C GLN A 284 -9.07 25.94 11.63
N ILE A 285 -9.13 25.06 10.63
CA ILE A 285 -8.17 25.02 9.52
C ILE A 285 -8.75 25.85 8.37
N PRO A 286 -8.05 26.92 7.94
CA PRO A 286 -8.49 27.71 6.80
C PRO A 286 -8.56 26.84 5.54
N TRP A 287 -9.74 26.77 4.93
CA TRP A 287 -9.92 26.19 3.60
C TRP A 287 -10.68 27.21 2.72
N PRO A 288 -9.96 28.16 2.10
CA PRO A 288 -10.56 29.13 1.19
C PRO A 288 -11.38 28.45 0.09
N GLU A 289 -12.39 29.13 -0.43
CA GLU A 289 -13.28 28.57 -1.46
C GLU A 289 -12.50 28.25 -2.74
N GLU A 290 -11.54 29.10 -3.08
CA GLU A 290 -10.66 29.02 -4.24
C GLU A 290 -9.59 27.93 -4.12
N THR A 291 -9.34 27.43 -2.90
CA THR A 291 -8.35 26.36 -2.68
C THR A 291 -8.99 25.01 -2.99
N SER A 292 -8.45 24.33 -3.98
CA SER A 292 -8.88 22.97 -4.35
C SER A 292 -8.60 21.97 -3.22
N TYR A 293 -9.34 20.86 -3.20
CA TYR A 293 -9.11 19.80 -2.21
C TYR A 293 -7.66 19.26 -2.22
N PRO A 294 -7.03 18.96 -3.39
CA PRO A 294 -5.64 18.52 -3.41
C PRO A 294 -4.66 19.54 -2.82
N GLU A 295 -4.81 20.83 -3.15
CA GLU A 295 -3.94 21.87 -2.59
C GLU A 295 -4.14 22.04 -1.08
N PHE A 296 -5.39 21.97 -0.61
CA PHE A 296 -5.70 21.98 0.81
C PHE A 296 -5.00 20.83 1.56
N VAL A 297 -5.09 19.60 1.04
CA VAL A 297 -4.47 18.42 1.65
C VAL A 297 -2.94 18.54 1.70
N ARG A 298 -2.30 19.07 0.64
CA ARG A 298 -0.83 19.27 0.62
C ARG A 298 -0.35 20.25 1.69
N GLY A 299 -1.19 21.21 2.06
CA GLY A 299 -0.92 22.17 3.14
C GLY A 299 -1.07 21.61 4.56
N LEU A 300 -1.58 20.38 4.71
CA LEU A 300 -1.70 19.72 6.00
C LEU A 300 -0.34 19.20 6.46
N ASP A 301 -0.12 19.36 7.76
CA ASP A 301 1.11 19.02 8.47
C ASP A 301 0.76 17.92 9.48
N PRO A 302 1.14 16.67 9.23
CA PRO A 302 0.73 15.55 10.07
C PRO A 302 1.22 15.66 11.52
N GLU A 303 2.23 16.48 11.81
CA GLU A 303 2.74 16.67 13.17
C GLU A 303 1.83 17.55 14.04
N ARG A 304 0.87 18.26 13.44
CA ARG A 304 -0.11 19.10 14.15
C ARG A 304 -1.42 18.33 14.37
N GLY A 305 -1.88 18.21 15.61
CA GLY A 305 -3.06 17.38 15.96
C GLY A 305 -4.33 17.69 15.16
N THR A 306 -4.64 18.96 14.92
CA THR A 306 -5.79 19.35 14.09
C THR A 306 -5.61 18.96 12.62
N HIS A 307 -4.40 19.09 12.06
CA HIS A 307 -4.10 18.68 10.69
C HIS A 307 -4.11 17.15 10.55
N ALA A 308 -3.61 16.41 11.55
CA ALA A 308 -3.71 14.95 11.61
C ALA A 308 -5.18 14.49 11.64
N ALA A 309 -6.03 15.12 12.46
CA ALA A 309 -7.48 14.89 12.46
C ALA A 309 -8.10 15.13 11.07
N MET A 310 -7.68 16.21 10.41
CA MET A 310 -8.14 16.51 9.05
C MET A 310 -7.68 15.47 8.02
N LEU A 311 -6.42 15.02 8.09
CA LEU A 311 -5.88 13.97 7.22
C LEU A 311 -6.63 12.65 7.42
N HIS A 312 -6.95 12.30 8.67
CA HIS A 312 -7.78 11.13 8.97
C HIS A 312 -9.18 11.29 8.38
N ALA A 313 -9.82 12.46 8.53
CA ALA A 313 -11.12 12.72 7.89
C ALA A 313 -11.05 12.64 6.36
N CYS A 314 -9.95 13.08 5.74
CA CYS A 314 -9.73 13.03 4.29
C CYS A 314 -9.74 11.60 3.72
N THR A 315 -9.43 10.58 4.53
CA THR A 315 -9.53 9.16 4.11
C THR A 315 -10.94 8.78 3.64
N LEU A 316 -11.97 9.54 4.05
CA LEU A 316 -13.35 9.36 3.58
C LEU A 316 -13.45 9.38 2.05
N LEU A 317 -12.66 10.22 1.36
CA LEU A 317 -12.73 10.34 -0.10
C LEU A 317 -12.05 9.18 -0.83
N PHE A 318 -11.32 8.33 -0.12
CA PHE A 318 -10.69 7.13 -0.67
C PHE A 318 -11.61 5.91 -0.57
N ARG A 319 -12.81 6.05 0.04
CA ARG A 319 -13.82 4.98 0.10
C ARG A 319 -14.42 4.74 -1.28
N GLY A 320 -14.63 3.48 -1.61
CA GLY A 320 -15.19 3.06 -2.90
C GLY A 320 -14.13 2.71 -3.96
N ALA A 321 -12.84 2.68 -3.60
CA ALA A 321 -11.81 2.20 -4.51
C ALA A 321 -12.01 0.71 -4.82
N GLY A 322 -12.13 0.37 -6.10
CA GLY A 322 -12.50 -0.96 -6.59
C GLY A 322 -11.71 -1.36 -7.84
N TYR A 323 -12.13 -2.45 -8.48
CA TYR A 323 -11.59 -2.85 -9.77
C TYR A 323 -12.72 -2.93 -10.78
N GLU A 324 -12.43 -2.54 -12.01
CA GLU A 324 -13.36 -2.63 -13.13
C GLU A 324 -12.66 -3.35 -14.29
N ALA A 325 -13.18 -4.51 -14.67
CA ALA A 325 -12.71 -5.29 -15.80
C ALA A 325 -13.51 -4.93 -17.04
N PHE A 326 -12.88 -4.93 -18.22
CA PHE A 326 -13.56 -4.61 -19.47
C PHE A 326 -12.95 -5.33 -20.67
N GLU A 327 -13.82 -5.60 -21.65
CA GLU A 327 -13.49 -6.07 -22.99
C GLU A 327 -14.42 -5.35 -23.97
N GLY A 328 -13.86 -4.66 -24.96
CA GLY A 328 -14.59 -3.75 -25.84
C GLY A 328 -14.66 -2.32 -25.28
N GLN A 329 -15.78 -1.96 -24.66
CA GLN A 329 -15.99 -0.59 -24.18
C GLN A 329 -15.35 -0.39 -22.79
N PRO A 330 -14.58 0.69 -22.59
CA PRO A 330 -14.01 0.99 -21.28
C PRO A 330 -15.12 1.36 -20.26
N PRO A 331 -14.86 1.20 -18.95
CA PRO A 331 -15.80 1.57 -17.91
C PRO A 331 -16.18 3.06 -17.98
N GLU A 332 -17.44 3.40 -17.68
CA GLU A 332 -17.93 4.79 -17.67
C GLU A 332 -17.06 5.68 -16.79
N ASN A 333 -16.62 5.16 -15.64
CA ASN A 333 -15.58 5.78 -14.82
C ASN A 333 -14.29 4.95 -14.90
N SER A 334 -13.38 5.37 -15.77
CA SER A 334 -12.06 4.75 -15.94
C SER A 334 -10.97 5.37 -15.06
N GLU A 335 -11.30 6.38 -14.24
CA GLU A 335 -10.31 7.11 -13.44
C GLU A 335 -10.25 6.67 -11.98
N HIS A 336 -9.08 6.88 -11.40
CA HIS A 336 -8.90 6.88 -9.95
C HIS A 336 -8.90 8.33 -9.46
N SER A 337 -9.99 8.79 -8.85
CA SER A 337 -10.17 10.21 -8.51
C SER A 337 -9.07 10.80 -7.63
N ALA A 338 -8.53 10.03 -6.69
CA ALA A 338 -7.40 10.47 -5.87
C ALA A 338 -6.10 10.60 -6.68
N LEU A 339 -5.93 9.86 -7.78
CA LEU A 339 -4.76 10.01 -8.66
C LEU A 339 -5.04 10.98 -9.81
N ALA A 340 -6.30 11.37 -10.04
CA ALA A 340 -6.77 12.19 -11.16
C ALA A 340 -6.32 11.65 -12.53
N THR A 341 -6.34 10.32 -12.70
CA THR A 341 -5.93 9.65 -13.95
C THR A 341 -6.39 8.19 -13.97
N PRO A 342 -6.53 7.55 -15.15
CA PRO A 342 -6.66 6.10 -15.24
C PRO A 342 -5.45 5.38 -14.65
N TYR A 343 -5.72 4.30 -13.92
CA TYR A 343 -4.70 3.59 -13.17
C TYR A 343 -4.98 2.08 -13.14
N ALA A 344 -3.92 1.29 -13.19
CA ALA A 344 -3.96 -0.16 -13.09
C ALA A 344 -2.89 -0.64 -12.11
N HIS A 345 -3.17 -1.76 -11.48
CA HIS A 345 -2.24 -2.44 -10.59
C HIS A 345 -1.48 -3.50 -11.39
N VAL A 346 -0.17 -3.32 -11.56
CA VAL A 346 0.73 -4.21 -12.35
C VAL A 346 2.14 -4.34 -11.77
N THR A 347 2.34 -3.91 -10.52
CA THR A 347 3.68 -3.77 -9.93
C THR A 347 3.92 -4.64 -8.71
N ALA A 348 2.92 -5.37 -8.24
CA ALA A 348 2.97 -6.16 -7.00
C ALA A 348 2.42 -7.59 -7.14
N PRO A 349 2.80 -8.36 -8.18
CA PRO A 349 2.18 -9.65 -8.48
C PRO A 349 2.46 -10.76 -7.47
N LEU A 350 3.50 -10.68 -6.64
CA LEU A 350 3.75 -11.66 -5.59
C LEU A 350 2.72 -11.58 -4.45
N ARG A 351 2.10 -10.40 -4.27
CA ARG A 351 1.17 -10.11 -3.16
C ARG A 351 -0.24 -9.71 -3.57
N ARG A 352 -0.51 -9.55 -4.87
CA ARG A 352 -1.83 -9.13 -5.37
C ARG A 352 -2.16 -9.82 -6.69
N LEU A 353 -3.28 -10.56 -6.70
CA LEU A 353 -3.68 -11.44 -7.81
C LEU A 353 -3.77 -10.73 -9.16
N VAL A 354 -4.40 -9.55 -9.17
CA VAL A 354 -4.74 -8.82 -10.40
C VAL A 354 -3.54 -8.34 -11.20
N ASP A 355 -2.38 -8.15 -10.58
CA ASP A 355 -1.19 -7.60 -11.23
C ASP A 355 -0.65 -8.54 -12.30
N ARG A 356 -0.78 -9.85 -12.10
CA ARG A 356 -0.43 -10.87 -13.10
C ARG A 356 -1.27 -10.67 -14.37
N TYR A 357 -2.59 -10.54 -14.23
CA TYR A 357 -3.51 -10.38 -15.37
C TYR A 357 -3.28 -9.05 -16.08
N GLY A 358 -3.11 -7.96 -15.32
CA GLY A 358 -2.79 -6.67 -15.92
C GLY A 358 -1.47 -6.70 -16.70
N SER A 359 -0.45 -7.37 -16.17
CA SER A 359 0.84 -7.54 -16.87
C SER A 359 0.70 -8.34 -18.16
N GLU A 360 -0.08 -9.43 -18.18
CA GLU A 360 -0.31 -10.21 -19.41
C GLU A 360 -1.02 -9.41 -20.49
N VAL A 361 -2.04 -8.63 -20.13
CA VAL A 361 -2.71 -7.75 -21.09
C VAL A 361 -1.71 -6.79 -21.70
N CYS A 362 -0.92 -6.09 -20.88
CA CYS A 362 0.07 -5.15 -21.36
C CYS A 362 1.16 -5.80 -22.23
N LEU A 363 1.61 -7.01 -21.86
CA LEU A 363 2.59 -7.77 -22.65
C LEU A 363 2.04 -8.19 -24.02
N ALA A 364 0.80 -8.66 -24.09
CA ALA A 364 0.15 -9.02 -25.34
C ALA A 364 -0.03 -7.78 -26.25
N VAL A 365 -0.57 -6.69 -25.69
CA VAL A 365 -0.81 -5.43 -26.40
C VAL A 365 0.50 -4.84 -26.93
N ALA A 366 1.54 -4.74 -26.10
CA ALA A 366 2.83 -4.19 -26.53
C ALA A 366 3.53 -5.04 -27.60
N ALA A 367 3.27 -6.35 -27.61
CA ALA A 367 3.79 -7.27 -28.62
C ALA A 367 2.91 -7.37 -29.87
N GLY A 368 1.79 -6.64 -29.96
CA GLY A 368 0.83 -6.73 -31.06
C GLY A 368 0.17 -8.11 -31.20
N ARG A 369 0.03 -8.84 -30.09
CA ARG A 369 -0.56 -10.19 -30.03
C ARG A 369 -1.94 -10.15 -29.35
N PRO A 370 -2.83 -11.11 -29.66
CA PRO A 370 -4.07 -11.27 -28.90
C PRO A 370 -3.78 -11.50 -27.41
N VAL A 371 -4.64 -10.93 -26.55
CA VAL A 371 -4.62 -11.25 -25.11
C VAL A 371 -4.93 -12.74 -24.93
N PRO A 372 -4.20 -13.48 -24.08
CA PRO A 372 -4.44 -14.91 -23.90
C PRO A 372 -5.86 -15.24 -23.40
N ASP A 373 -6.46 -16.32 -23.91
CA ASP A 373 -7.84 -16.72 -23.56
C ASP A 373 -8.05 -16.93 -22.06
N TRP A 374 -7.04 -17.42 -21.34
CA TRP A 374 -7.13 -17.63 -19.89
C TRP A 374 -7.18 -16.30 -19.11
N VAL A 375 -6.60 -15.23 -19.65
CA VAL A 375 -6.71 -13.88 -19.07
C VAL A 375 -8.12 -13.36 -19.31
N LEU A 376 -8.60 -13.42 -20.55
CA LEU A 376 -9.94 -12.97 -20.93
C LEU A 376 -11.03 -13.71 -20.14
N GLY A 377 -10.89 -15.03 -19.97
CA GLY A 377 -11.83 -15.85 -19.19
C GLY A 377 -11.86 -15.50 -17.69
N ALA A 378 -10.76 -15.01 -17.12
CA ALA A 378 -10.68 -14.64 -15.71
C ALA A 378 -11.11 -13.19 -15.43
N LEU A 379 -10.88 -12.25 -16.37
CA LEU A 379 -11.14 -10.81 -16.20
C LEU A 379 -12.48 -10.49 -15.52
N PRO A 380 -13.63 -11.08 -15.91
CA PRO A 380 -14.93 -10.75 -15.31
C PRO A 380 -15.04 -11.09 -13.81
N GLN A 381 -14.26 -12.05 -13.31
CA GLN A 381 -14.36 -12.55 -11.93
C GLN A 381 -13.42 -11.80 -10.97
N LEU A 382 -12.27 -11.33 -11.48
CA LEU A 382 -11.22 -10.69 -10.69
C LEU A 382 -11.71 -9.52 -9.80
N PRO A 383 -12.61 -8.61 -10.25
CA PRO A 383 -13.14 -7.57 -9.36
C PRO A 383 -13.79 -8.11 -8.08
N THR A 384 -14.58 -9.18 -8.20
CA THR A 384 -15.30 -9.77 -7.06
C THR A 384 -14.36 -10.48 -6.09
N GLU A 385 -13.35 -11.17 -6.62
CA GLU A 385 -12.31 -11.83 -5.82
C GLU A 385 -11.47 -10.80 -5.04
N MET A 386 -11.10 -9.70 -5.70
CA MET A 386 -10.38 -8.61 -5.07
C MET A 386 -11.21 -7.84 -4.05
N GLU A 387 -12.51 -7.64 -4.29
CA GLU A 387 -13.39 -7.05 -3.30
C GLU A 387 -13.50 -7.93 -2.05
N THR A 388 -13.68 -9.24 -2.24
CA THR A 388 -13.81 -10.20 -1.14
C THR A 388 -12.52 -10.30 -0.32
N SER A 389 -11.38 -10.46 -0.98
CA SER A 389 -10.07 -10.46 -0.30
C SER A 389 -9.74 -9.11 0.32
N GLY A 390 -10.16 -7.99 -0.29
CA GLY A 390 -10.04 -6.63 0.23
C GLY A 390 -10.80 -6.40 1.53
N ARG A 391 -12.05 -6.87 1.61
CA ARG A 391 -12.86 -6.82 2.84
C ARG A 391 -12.22 -7.62 3.97
N ARG A 392 -11.74 -8.83 3.67
CA ARG A 392 -11.02 -9.70 4.63
C ARG A 392 -9.74 -9.04 5.14
N ALA A 393 -8.90 -8.52 4.24
CA ALA A 393 -7.67 -7.82 4.61
C ALA A 393 -7.92 -6.61 5.51
N SER A 394 -8.89 -5.76 5.12
CA SER A 394 -9.22 -4.57 5.90
C SER A 394 -9.77 -4.91 7.29
N ALA A 395 -10.55 -6.00 7.41
CA ALA A 395 -11.03 -6.47 8.71
C ALA A 395 -9.89 -7.01 9.57
N TYR A 396 -8.96 -7.76 8.98
CA TYR A 396 -7.82 -8.33 9.68
C TYR A 396 -6.85 -7.25 10.17
N GLU A 397 -6.47 -6.30 9.30
CA GLU A 397 -5.61 -5.17 9.66
C GLU A 397 -6.19 -4.39 10.83
N ARG A 398 -7.47 -3.97 10.74
CA ARG A 398 -8.13 -3.25 11.84
C ARG A 398 -8.17 -4.05 13.15
N GLY A 399 -8.46 -5.35 13.08
CA GLY A 399 -8.47 -6.21 14.26
C GLY A 399 -7.09 -6.29 14.92
N ILE A 400 -6.03 -6.41 14.12
CA ILE A 400 -4.64 -6.40 14.59
C ILE A 400 -4.30 -5.06 15.25
N VAL A 401 -4.57 -3.93 14.59
CA VAL A 401 -4.32 -2.58 15.16
C VAL A 401 -4.91 -2.51 16.56
N ASN A 402 -6.21 -2.79 16.65
CA ASN A 402 -6.95 -2.69 17.90
C ASN A 402 -6.35 -3.58 19.00
N MET A 403 -5.92 -4.80 18.67
CA MET A 403 -5.32 -5.73 19.62
C MET A 403 -3.94 -5.26 20.10
N VAL A 404 -3.10 -4.76 19.20
CA VAL A 404 -1.77 -4.23 19.55
C VAL A 404 -1.89 -2.97 20.38
N GLU A 405 -2.74 -2.02 19.97
CA GLU A 405 -3.02 -0.81 20.75
C GLU A 405 -3.54 -1.13 22.14
N THR A 406 -4.47 -2.08 22.25
CA THR A 406 -5.02 -2.50 23.54
C THR A 406 -3.96 -3.18 24.41
N LEU A 407 -3.05 -3.95 23.83
CA LEU A 407 -1.91 -4.53 24.55
C LEU A 407 -1.03 -3.43 25.15
N VAL A 408 -0.65 -2.42 24.36
CA VAL A 408 0.16 -1.29 24.84
C VAL A 408 -0.58 -0.51 25.95
N LEU A 409 -1.88 -0.30 25.79
CA LEU A 409 -2.71 0.36 26.80
C LEU A 409 -2.87 -0.45 28.09
N SER A 410 -2.76 -1.79 28.06
CA SER A 410 -3.04 -2.65 29.23
C SER A 410 -2.16 -2.34 30.46
N ALA A 411 -0.91 -1.92 30.24
CA ALA A 411 0.01 -1.51 31.32
C ALA A 411 -0.35 -0.14 31.93
N HIS A 412 -1.28 0.60 31.32
CA HIS A 412 -1.62 1.98 31.66
C HIS A 412 -3.05 2.14 32.18
N VAL A 413 -3.73 1.05 32.53
CA VAL A 413 -5.09 1.11 33.09
C VAL A 413 -5.10 1.98 34.36
N GLY A 414 -6.05 2.91 34.42
CA GLY A 414 -6.18 3.92 35.48
C GLY A 414 -5.40 5.22 35.22
N GLN A 415 -4.49 5.25 34.25
CA GLN A 415 -3.73 6.46 33.89
C GLN A 415 -4.56 7.42 33.03
N GLU A 416 -4.13 8.68 33.02
CA GLU A 416 -4.77 9.75 32.26
C GLU A 416 -3.90 10.24 31.11
N PHE A 417 -4.52 10.38 29.94
CA PHE A 417 -3.88 10.79 28.71
C PHE A 417 -4.46 12.11 28.20
N THR A 418 -3.65 12.86 27.49
CA THR A 418 -4.14 13.92 26.60
C THR A 418 -4.38 13.28 25.24
N ALA A 419 -5.60 13.42 24.73
CA ALA A 419 -5.99 12.86 23.44
C ALA A 419 -6.63 13.93 22.57
N THR A 420 -6.46 13.84 21.25
CA THR A 420 -7.11 14.71 20.28
C THR A 420 -8.31 13.99 19.68
N VAL A 421 -9.49 14.60 19.66
CA VAL A 421 -10.65 14.03 18.97
C VAL A 421 -10.45 14.17 17.46
N VAL A 422 -10.31 13.06 16.72
CA VAL A 422 -10.01 13.06 15.28
C VAL A 422 -11.19 12.67 14.37
N ASP A 423 -12.23 12.05 14.94
CA ASP A 423 -13.48 11.78 14.23
C ASP A 423 -14.67 11.85 15.20
N LEU A 424 -15.87 12.12 14.67
CA LEU A 424 -17.13 12.14 15.40
C LEU A 424 -18.23 11.44 14.62
N LYS A 425 -19.01 10.61 15.31
CA LYS A 425 -20.31 10.18 14.78
C LYS A 425 -21.23 11.39 14.62
N GLU A 426 -22.13 11.32 13.65
CA GLU A 426 -23.09 12.39 13.33
C GLU A 426 -24.00 12.76 14.51
N ASP A 427 -24.30 11.80 15.40
CA ASP A 427 -25.11 12.01 16.59
C ASP A 427 -24.32 12.57 17.79
N GLY A 428 -22.99 12.75 17.66
CA GLY A 428 -22.11 13.27 18.71
C GLY A 428 -21.97 12.36 19.94
N SER A 429 -22.52 11.15 19.91
CA SER A 429 -22.51 10.21 21.05
C SER A 429 -21.17 9.49 21.22
N ARG A 430 -20.36 9.49 20.16
CA ARG A 430 -19.09 8.76 20.08
C ARG A 430 -18.13 9.49 19.16
N GLY A 431 -16.86 9.53 19.55
CA GLY A 431 -15.76 10.01 18.73
C GLY A 431 -14.60 9.02 18.68
N THR A 432 -13.70 9.23 17.73
CA THR A 432 -12.37 8.63 17.73
C THR A 432 -11.40 9.63 18.32
N ILE A 433 -10.58 9.20 19.26
CA ILE A 433 -9.50 9.99 19.86
C ILE A 433 -8.15 9.40 19.46
N VAL A 434 -7.15 10.25 19.26
CA VAL A 434 -5.74 9.88 19.07
C VAL A 434 -4.96 10.31 20.31
N ILE A 435 -4.28 9.36 20.92
CA ILE A 435 -3.26 9.60 21.95
C ILE A 435 -1.91 9.63 21.23
N ARG A 436 -1.09 10.66 21.49
CA ARG A 436 0.24 10.76 20.85
C ARG A 436 1.24 9.78 21.45
N GLU A 437 1.21 9.63 22.77
CA GLU A 437 2.08 8.74 23.53
C GLU A 437 1.25 7.98 24.59
N PRO A 438 1.01 6.67 24.40
CA PRO A 438 1.38 5.86 23.22
C PRO A 438 0.55 6.23 21.97
N ALA A 439 1.09 5.99 20.77
CA ALA A 439 0.48 6.34 19.48
C ALA A 439 -0.75 5.47 19.16
N VAL A 440 -1.88 5.74 19.83
CA VAL A 440 -3.07 4.89 19.84
C VAL A 440 -4.32 5.65 19.39
N GLU A 441 -5.11 5.01 18.53
CA GLU A 441 -6.47 5.41 18.18
C GLU A 441 -7.49 4.66 19.06
N ALA A 442 -8.42 5.38 19.69
CA ALA A 442 -9.44 4.76 20.53
C ALA A 442 -10.82 5.37 20.35
N SER A 443 -11.86 4.58 20.62
CA SER A 443 -13.25 5.05 20.61
C SER A 443 -13.62 5.63 21.98
N LEU A 444 -14.11 6.87 22.01
CA LEU A 444 -14.59 7.55 23.22
C LEU A 444 -16.09 7.80 23.14
N LYS A 445 -16.85 7.31 24.13
CA LYS A 445 -18.28 7.62 24.29
C LYS A 445 -18.42 8.69 25.37
N ALA A 446 -18.68 9.93 24.97
CA ALA A 446 -18.87 11.04 25.89
C ALA A 446 -19.75 12.12 25.26
N PRO A 447 -20.59 12.82 26.05
CA PRO A 447 -21.32 13.96 25.55
C PRO A 447 -20.36 15.15 25.32
N GLY A 448 -20.67 15.98 24.31
CA GLY A 448 -19.99 17.27 24.12
C GLY A 448 -18.59 17.18 23.52
N LEU A 449 -18.22 16.07 22.88
CA LEU A 449 -16.95 15.95 22.15
C LEU A 449 -16.88 16.97 21.01
N ARG A 450 -15.71 17.59 20.83
CA ARG A 450 -15.45 18.57 19.78
C ARG A 450 -14.30 18.08 18.90
N LEU A 451 -14.54 18.00 17.59
CA LEU A 451 -13.52 17.58 16.64
C LEU A 451 -12.30 18.51 16.70
N GLY A 452 -11.09 17.93 16.72
CA GLY A 452 -9.81 18.64 16.86
C GLY A 452 -9.46 19.13 18.25
N SER A 453 -10.38 19.04 19.20
CA SER A 453 -10.09 19.44 20.57
C SER A 453 -9.19 18.44 21.27
N GLU A 454 -8.33 18.95 22.14
CA GLU A 454 -7.63 18.14 23.12
C GLU A 454 -8.52 17.91 24.34
N ILE A 455 -8.56 16.67 24.80
CA ILE A 455 -9.33 16.23 25.96
C ILE A 455 -8.47 15.35 26.84
N ARG A 456 -8.62 15.51 28.17
CA ARG A 456 -8.04 14.60 29.14
C ARG A 456 -8.96 13.41 29.32
N VAL A 457 -8.44 12.21 29.11
CA VAL A 457 -9.19 10.95 29.24
C VAL A 457 -8.48 10.00 30.18
N ARG A 458 -9.24 9.22 30.96
CA ARG A 458 -8.71 8.15 31.80
C ARG A 458 -9.01 6.80 31.14
N LEU A 459 -8.00 5.94 31.08
CA LEU A 459 -8.18 4.56 30.62
C LEU A 459 -8.83 3.74 31.76
N LEU A 460 -10.03 3.22 31.52
CA LEU A 460 -10.78 2.41 32.48
C LEU A 460 -10.45 0.93 32.37
N SER A 461 -10.35 0.42 31.15
CA SER A 461 -10.12 -0.99 30.88
C SER A 461 -9.45 -1.18 29.52
N ALA A 462 -8.71 -2.29 29.38
CA ALA A 462 -8.06 -2.71 28.14
C ALA A 462 -8.15 -4.24 28.04
N ASP A 463 -8.98 -4.73 27.12
CA ASP A 463 -9.18 -6.15 26.84
C ASP A 463 -8.50 -6.52 25.51
N VAL A 464 -7.31 -7.09 25.61
CA VAL A 464 -6.48 -7.49 24.46
C VAL A 464 -7.18 -8.55 23.61
N ALA A 465 -7.91 -9.48 24.23
CA ALA A 465 -8.59 -10.55 23.50
C ALA A 465 -9.74 -9.99 22.64
N ALA A 466 -10.45 -8.98 23.14
CA ALA A 466 -11.49 -8.29 22.39
C ALA A 466 -10.94 -7.18 21.46
N GLY A 467 -9.68 -6.78 21.62
CA GLY A 467 -9.12 -5.59 20.99
C GLY A 467 -9.91 -4.33 21.35
N ARG A 468 -10.24 -4.16 22.63
CA ARG A 468 -11.08 -3.03 23.10
C ARG A 468 -10.48 -2.35 24.31
N SER A 469 -10.37 -1.03 24.22
CA SER A 469 -10.07 -0.15 25.35
C SER A 469 -11.26 0.75 25.65
N GLU A 470 -11.52 1.03 26.94
CA GLU A 470 -12.56 1.96 27.37
C GLU A 470 -11.95 3.17 28.04
N PHE A 471 -12.37 4.36 27.61
CA PHE A 471 -11.95 5.64 28.15
C PHE A 471 -13.13 6.44 28.69
N GLU A 472 -12.89 7.23 29.73
CA GLU A 472 -13.81 8.27 30.19
C GLU A 472 -13.14 9.66 30.16
N PRO A 473 -13.89 10.74 29.92
CA PRO A 473 -13.38 12.09 30.13
C PRO A 473 -13.04 12.34 31.60
N VAL A 474 -11.92 13.00 31.86
CA VAL A 474 -11.59 13.51 33.19
C VAL A 474 -12.33 14.83 33.41
N THR A 475 -13.32 14.84 34.30
CA THR A 475 -14.07 16.04 34.66
C THR A 475 -13.23 16.96 35.52
N GLY A 476 -12.50 17.90 34.90
CA GLY A 476 -11.70 18.84 35.67
C GLY A 476 -10.63 19.66 34.96
N SER A 477 -10.72 19.99 33.66
CA SER A 477 -9.97 21.13 33.11
C SER A 477 -10.56 21.58 31.78
N ALA A 478 -11.36 22.64 31.81
CA ALA A 478 -11.40 23.55 30.68
C ALA A 478 -9.99 24.17 30.59
N SER A 479 -9.19 23.74 29.61
CA SER A 479 -8.06 24.53 29.16
C SER A 479 -8.50 25.33 27.92
N ARG A 480 -8.03 26.57 27.88
CA ARG A 480 -8.38 27.63 26.93
C ARG A 480 -7.91 27.36 25.52
#